data_AF-A0AAE3MA99-F1
#
_entry.id   AF-A0AAE3MA99-F1
#
_cell.length_a   1.000
_cell.length_b   1.000
_cell.length_c   1.000
_cell.angle_alpha   90.00
_cell.angle_beta   90.00
_cell.angle_gamma   90.00
#
_symmetry.space_group_name_H-M   'P 1'
#
loop_
_entity.id
_entity.type
_entity.pdbx_description
1 polymer ?
#
loop_
_entity_poly.entity_id
_entity_poly.type
_entity_poly.pdbx_seq_one_letter_code
_entity_poly.pdbx_strand_id
1 'polypeptide(L)'
;MKKTPKRERRLNSAKNWIKTYSGNNLVKGYSKKYSVDKLCAVKELRMIGVEISEEYETQLINSMEALRKQRLSSKKKREDELNLSCGFESDENFALIIGYTSSGFQYGVTHEEMEEIAIENEID
;
A
#
# COMPACT_ATOMS: atom_id res chain seq x y z
N MET A 1 1.39 16.68 9.59
CA MET A 1 0.75 15.38 9.94
C MET A 1 0.36 15.43 11.42
N LYS A 2 -0.92 15.20 11.78
CA LYS A 2 -1.35 15.21 13.18
C LYS A 2 -0.75 13.98 13.90
N LYS A 3 -0.09 14.20 15.03
CA LYS A 3 0.45 13.09 15.84
C LYS A 3 -0.69 12.40 16.60
N THR A 4 -0.78 11.09 16.44
CA THR A 4 -1.74 10.25 17.18
C THR A 4 -1.36 10.24 18.68
N PRO A 5 -2.25 10.67 19.59
CA PRO A 5 -1.98 10.66 21.03
C PRO A 5 -1.79 9.23 21.57
N LYS A 6 -1.15 9.05 22.74
CA LYS A 6 -1.06 7.75 23.42
C LYS A 6 -2.45 7.16 23.71
N ARG A 7 -2.57 5.83 23.68
CA ARG A 7 -3.84 5.08 23.83
C ARG A 7 -4.60 5.45 25.10
N GLU A 8 -3.93 5.50 26.25
CA GLU A 8 -4.54 5.89 27.53
C GLU A 8 -5.19 7.27 27.47
N ARG A 9 -4.50 8.25 26.86
CA ARG A 9 -5.02 9.60 26.69
C ARG A 9 -6.25 9.61 25.78
N ARG A 10 -6.26 8.79 24.72
CA ARG A 10 -7.42 8.63 23.84
C ARG A 10 -8.60 8.06 24.61
N LEU A 11 -8.42 6.95 25.32
CA LEU A 11 -9.47 6.29 26.10
C LEU A 11 -10.06 7.21 27.17
N ASN A 12 -9.22 7.94 27.90
CA ASN A 12 -9.69 8.88 28.93
C ASN A 12 -10.45 10.07 28.32
N SER A 13 -9.91 10.68 27.26
CA SER A 13 -10.56 11.80 26.57
C SER A 13 -11.86 11.38 25.89
N ALA A 14 -11.92 10.16 25.36
CA ALA A 14 -13.03 9.67 24.58
C ALA A 14 -14.32 9.53 25.41
N LYS A 15 -14.22 9.18 26.69
CA LYS A 15 -15.38 9.06 27.60
C LYS A 15 -16.24 10.33 27.61
N ASN A 16 -15.61 11.50 27.64
CA ASN A 16 -16.32 12.78 27.61
C ASN A 16 -16.71 13.17 26.19
N TRP A 17 -15.83 12.91 25.22
CA TRP A 17 -16.08 13.27 23.82
C TRP A 17 -17.30 12.53 23.24
N ILE A 18 -17.48 11.25 23.54
CA ILE A 18 -18.62 10.43 23.08
C ILE A 18 -19.95 11.06 23.50
N LYS A 19 -20.05 11.60 24.73
CA LYS A 19 -21.27 12.26 25.23
C LYS A 19 -21.63 13.52 24.45
N THR A 20 -20.61 14.23 23.93
CA THR A 20 -20.78 15.46 23.14
C THR A 20 -20.87 15.21 21.64
N TYR A 21 -20.71 13.97 21.19
CA TYR A 21 -20.64 13.65 19.78
C TYR A 21 -22.04 13.54 19.17
N SER A 22 -22.35 14.38 18.20
CA SER A 22 -23.66 14.44 17.52
C SER A 22 -23.68 13.73 16.15
N GLY A 23 -22.58 13.11 15.73
CA GLY A 23 -22.50 12.49 14.41
C GLY A 23 -23.11 11.08 14.35
N ASN A 24 -23.63 10.70 13.17
CA ASN A 24 -24.29 9.40 12.99
C ASN A 24 -23.36 8.18 13.14
N ASN A 25 -22.09 8.31 12.75
CA ASN A 25 -21.14 7.19 12.80
C ASN A 25 -20.03 7.49 13.82
N LEU A 26 -20.13 6.85 14.99
CA LEU A 26 -19.20 7.04 16.09
C LEU A 26 -17.78 6.55 15.76
N VAL A 27 -17.66 5.40 15.10
CA VAL A 27 -16.36 4.82 14.69
C VAL A 27 -15.62 5.77 13.74
N LYS A 28 -16.32 6.33 12.75
CA LYS A 28 -15.79 7.33 11.81
C LYS A 28 -15.39 8.62 12.54
N GLY A 29 -16.21 9.07 13.49
CA GLY A 29 -15.92 10.24 14.31
C GLY A 29 -14.65 10.04 15.14
N TYR A 30 -14.55 8.90 15.81
CA TYR A 30 -13.43 8.54 16.69
C TYR A 30 -12.12 8.45 15.91
N SER A 31 -12.14 7.71 14.79
CA SER A 31 -11.01 7.56 13.87
C SER A 31 -10.48 8.93 13.42
N LYS A 32 -11.38 9.86 13.06
CA LYS A 32 -11.00 11.22 12.68
C LYS A 32 -10.47 12.06 13.83
N LYS A 33 -11.12 12.00 15.00
CA LYS A 33 -10.78 12.82 16.17
C LYS A 33 -9.39 12.49 16.70
N TYR A 34 -9.05 11.20 16.76
CA TYR A 34 -7.81 10.71 17.35
C TYR A 34 -6.77 10.23 16.34
N SER A 35 -7.05 10.33 15.03
CA SER A 35 -6.15 9.92 13.95
C SER A 35 -5.73 8.45 14.10
N VAL A 36 -6.72 7.57 14.26
CA VAL A 36 -6.55 6.12 14.35
C VAL A 36 -7.33 5.42 13.24
N ASP A 37 -6.97 4.18 12.92
CA ASP A 37 -7.73 3.36 11.98
C ASP A 37 -9.10 2.99 12.52
N LYS A 38 -10.05 2.73 11.62
CA LYS A 38 -11.43 2.40 11.98
C LYS A 38 -11.52 1.12 12.84
N LEU A 39 -10.68 0.11 12.57
CA LEU A 39 -10.62 -1.11 13.40
C LEU A 39 -10.07 -0.83 14.81
N CYS A 40 -9.09 0.08 14.92
CA CYS A 40 -8.59 0.52 16.22
C CYS A 40 -9.68 1.29 16.98
N ALA A 41 -10.42 2.15 16.29
CA ALA A 41 -11.57 2.85 16.87
C ALA A 41 -12.66 1.89 17.38
N VAL A 42 -12.99 0.82 16.63
CA VAL A 42 -13.95 -0.20 17.07
C VAL A 42 -13.51 -0.84 18.39
N LYS A 43 -12.26 -1.31 18.45
CA LYS A 43 -11.69 -1.93 19.66
C LYS A 43 -11.70 -0.99 20.86
N GLU A 44 -11.27 0.26 20.67
CA GLU A 44 -11.20 1.24 21.76
C GLU A 44 -12.59 1.69 22.23
N LEU A 45 -13.56 1.83 21.32
CA LEU A 45 -14.94 2.12 21.67
C LEU A 45 -15.58 0.97 22.47
N ARG A 46 -15.31 -0.29 22.10
CA ARG A 46 -15.75 -1.47 22.86
C ARG A 46 -15.17 -1.48 24.27
N MET A 47 -13.90 -1.08 24.44
CA MET A 47 -13.28 -0.93 25.77
C MET A 47 -13.88 0.19 26.62
N ILE A 48 -14.45 1.22 25.99
CA ILE A 48 -15.15 2.30 26.70
C ILE A 48 -16.58 1.88 27.08
N GLY A 49 -17.05 0.73 26.60
CA GLY A 49 -18.40 0.20 26.85
C GLY A 49 -19.41 0.56 25.77
N VAL A 50 -18.97 0.97 24.57
CA VAL A 50 -19.87 1.17 23.44
C VAL A 50 -20.10 -0.16 22.73
N GLU A 51 -21.35 -0.56 22.60
CA GLU A 51 -21.74 -1.72 21.81
C GLU A 51 -21.59 -1.40 20.32
N ILE A 52 -20.79 -2.22 19.64
CA ILE A 52 -20.59 -2.18 18.19
C ILE A 52 -20.84 -3.60 17.68
N SER A 53 -21.79 -3.72 16.75
CA SER A 53 -22.16 -5.01 16.16
C SER A 53 -20.98 -5.66 15.43
N GLU A 54 -20.90 -6.99 15.52
CA GLU A 54 -19.86 -7.78 14.88
C GLU A 54 -20.02 -7.77 13.36
N GLU A 55 -21.25 -7.67 12.86
CA GLU A 55 -21.54 -7.50 11.43
C GLU A 55 -20.91 -6.22 10.88
N TYR A 56 -20.93 -5.13 11.64
CA TYR A 56 -20.26 -3.89 11.24
C TYR A 56 -18.73 -4.06 11.20
N GLU A 57 -18.15 -4.77 12.16
CA GLU A 57 -16.71 -5.05 12.19
C GLU A 57 -16.27 -5.92 11.00
N THR A 58 -17.02 -6.97 10.68
CA THR A 58 -16.74 -7.85 9.54
C THR A 58 -16.87 -7.11 8.20
N GLN A 59 -17.92 -6.31 8.00
CA GLN A 59 -18.05 -5.44 6.81
C GLN A 59 -16.87 -4.50 6.65
N LEU A 60 -16.38 -3.94 7.76
CA LEU A 60 -15.24 -3.03 7.76
C LEU A 60 -13.94 -3.74 7.35
N ILE A 61 -13.70 -4.95 7.87
CA ILE A 61 -12.55 -5.79 7.48
C ILE A 61 -12.61 -6.10 5.99
N ASN A 62 -13.75 -6.60 5.50
CA ASN A 62 -13.95 -6.95 4.10
C ASN A 62 -13.70 -5.75 3.17
N SER A 63 -14.20 -4.57 3.54
CA SER A 63 -13.98 -3.34 2.78
C SER A 63 -12.50 -2.95 2.73
N MET A 64 -11.78 -3.07 3.85
CA MET A 64 -10.34 -2.76 3.92
C MET A 64 -9.52 -3.75 3.10
N GLU A 65 -9.86 -5.04 3.14
CA GLU A 65 -9.21 -6.07 2.33
C GLU A 65 -9.47 -5.88 0.83
N ALA A 66 -10.70 -5.59 0.44
CA ALA A 66 -11.05 -5.30 -0.95
C ALA A 66 -10.25 -4.10 -1.48
N LEU A 67 -10.15 -3.03 -0.71
CA LEU A 67 -9.35 -1.85 -1.07
C LEU A 67 -7.86 -2.20 -1.17
N ARG A 68 -7.34 -3.03 -0.26
CA ARG A 68 -5.94 -3.50 -0.30
C ARG A 68 -5.68 -4.31 -1.57
N LYS A 69 -6.56 -5.26 -1.90
CA LYS A 69 -6.47 -6.07 -3.13
C LYS A 69 -6.53 -5.19 -4.38
N GLN A 70 -7.43 -4.22 -4.43
CA GLN A 70 -7.54 -3.27 -5.54
C GLN A 70 -6.26 -2.43 -5.72
N ARG A 71 -5.66 -1.96 -4.63
CA ARG A 71 -4.39 -1.21 -4.69
C ARG A 71 -3.24 -2.06 -5.18
N LEU A 72 -3.17 -3.31 -4.72
CA LEU A 72 -2.15 -4.26 -5.17
C LEU A 72 -2.31 -4.60 -6.66
N SER A 73 -3.53 -4.86 -7.11
CA SER A 73 -3.76 -5.14 -8.54
C SER A 73 -3.47 -3.93 -9.41
N SER A 74 -3.81 -2.72 -8.97
CA SER A 74 -3.50 -1.48 -9.70
C SER A 74 -1.99 -1.21 -9.74
N LYS A 75 -1.27 -1.48 -8.64
CA LYS A 75 0.20 -1.38 -8.60
C LYS A 75 0.84 -2.37 -9.57
N LYS A 76 0.41 -3.63 -9.53
CA LYS A 76 0.88 -4.67 -10.43
C LYS A 76 0.61 -4.31 -11.89
N LYS A 77 -0.61 -3.87 -12.22
CA LYS A 77 -0.93 -3.44 -13.59
C LYS A 77 -0.04 -2.30 -14.06
N ARG A 78 0.26 -1.32 -13.20
CA ARG A 78 1.17 -0.22 -13.52
C ARG A 78 2.61 -0.72 -13.72
N GLU A 79 3.06 -1.68 -12.92
CA GLU A 79 4.37 -2.33 -13.11
C GLU A 79 4.41 -3.11 -14.41
N ASP A 80 3.37 -3.88 -14.73
CA ASP A 80 3.25 -4.64 -15.98
C ASP A 80 3.20 -3.70 -17.20
N GLU A 81 2.47 -2.58 -17.15
CA GLU A 81 2.46 -1.54 -18.19
C GLU A 81 3.83 -0.87 -18.35
N LEU A 82 4.54 -0.58 -17.26
CA LEU A 82 5.89 -0.05 -17.32
C LEU A 82 6.87 -1.07 -17.92
N ASN A 83 6.79 -2.34 -17.52
CA ASN A 83 7.62 -3.41 -18.08
C ASN A 83 7.35 -3.60 -19.58
N LEU A 84 6.08 -3.57 -19.99
CA LEU A 84 5.70 -3.67 -21.41
C LEU A 84 6.15 -2.43 -22.20
N SER A 85 5.99 -1.23 -21.64
CA SER A 85 6.45 0.03 -22.24
C SER A 85 7.96 0.16 -22.28
N CYS A 86 8.67 -0.53 -21.39
CA CYS A 86 10.12 -0.53 -21.33
C CYS A 86 10.74 -1.44 -22.40
N GLY A 87 9.93 -2.24 -23.10
CA GLY A 87 10.23 -2.81 -24.42
C GLY A 87 11.67 -3.25 -24.60
N PHE A 88 12.22 -3.93 -23.60
CA PHE A 88 13.57 -4.44 -23.64
C PHE A 88 13.57 -5.60 -24.61
N GLU A 89 13.92 -5.31 -25.85
CA GLU A 89 14.08 -6.31 -26.89
C GLU A 89 15.36 -7.10 -26.59
N SER A 90 15.33 -8.40 -26.83
CA SER A 90 16.52 -9.25 -26.79
C SER A 90 16.51 -10.09 -28.06
N ASP A 91 17.70 -10.35 -28.57
CA ASP A 91 17.92 -11.23 -29.72
C ASP A 91 19.09 -12.17 -29.45
N GLU A 92 19.58 -12.84 -30.50
CA GLU A 92 20.67 -13.81 -30.39
C GLU A 92 22.01 -13.18 -29.96
N ASN A 93 22.23 -11.89 -30.19
CA ASN A 93 23.49 -11.20 -29.89
C ASN A 93 23.39 -10.31 -28.63
N PHE A 94 22.23 -9.69 -28.40
CA PHE A 94 21.97 -8.78 -27.29
C PHE A 94 21.03 -9.41 -26.25
N ALA A 95 21.51 -9.51 -25.02
CA ALA A 95 20.68 -9.81 -23.84
C ALA A 95 19.69 -8.69 -23.54
N LEU A 96 20.04 -7.45 -23.88
CA LEU A 96 19.21 -6.27 -23.65
C LEU A 96 19.45 -5.17 -24.67
N ILE A 97 18.52 -4.95 -25.61
CA ILE A 97 18.56 -3.83 -26.56
C ILE A 97 17.98 -2.59 -25.89
N ILE A 98 18.82 -1.55 -25.74
CA ILE A 98 18.46 -0.29 -25.09
C ILE A 98 17.91 0.71 -26.12
N GLY A 99 18.27 0.55 -27.39
CA GLY A 99 17.71 1.34 -28.47
C GLY A 99 18.35 1.09 -29.83
N TYR A 100 17.94 1.93 -30.78
CA TYR A 100 18.42 1.91 -32.16
C TYR A 100 19.05 3.26 -32.48
N THR A 101 20.19 3.23 -33.15
CA THR A 101 20.83 4.43 -33.70
C THR A 101 19.97 5.02 -34.82
N SER A 102 20.24 6.27 -35.22
CA SER A 102 19.54 6.93 -36.34
C SER A 102 19.69 6.19 -37.67
N SER A 103 20.72 5.34 -37.80
CA SER A 103 20.96 4.47 -38.97
C SER A 103 20.32 3.08 -38.83
N GLY A 104 19.60 2.80 -37.73
CA GLY A 104 18.90 1.54 -37.51
C GLY A 104 19.73 0.42 -36.87
N PHE A 105 20.99 0.67 -36.49
CA PHE A 105 21.80 -0.31 -35.75
C PHE A 105 21.38 -0.37 -34.28
N GLN A 106 21.19 -1.57 -33.75
CA GLN A 106 20.90 -1.84 -32.34
C GLN A 106 22.12 -1.55 -31.46
N TYR A 107 21.88 -1.07 -30.24
CA TYR A 107 22.89 -1.03 -29.19
C TYR A 107 22.26 -1.39 -27.85
N GLY A 108 23.03 -2.07 -27.01
CA GLY A 108 22.51 -2.76 -25.84
C GLY A 108 23.59 -3.49 -25.05
N VAL A 109 23.17 -4.33 -24.12
CA VAL A 109 24.03 -5.26 -23.39
C VAL A 109 24.02 -6.61 -24.11
N THR A 110 25.19 -7.14 -24.41
CA THR A 110 25.36 -8.47 -25.02
C THR A 110 25.16 -9.60 -24.00
N HIS A 111 24.94 -10.83 -24.47
CA HIS A 111 24.85 -11.99 -23.57
C HIS A 111 26.15 -12.22 -22.78
N GLU A 112 27.30 -12.02 -23.42
CA GLU A 112 28.63 -12.13 -22.80
C GLU A 112 28.82 -11.08 -21.69
N GLU A 113 28.53 -9.81 -21.97
CA GLU A 113 28.62 -8.74 -20.95
C GLU A 113 27.64 -8.98 -19.79
N MET A 114 26.46 -9.55 -20.04
CA MET A 114 25.48 -9.83 -18.99
C MET A 114 25.93 -10.99 -18.08
N GLU A 115 26.59 -12.01 -18.63
CA GLU A 115 27.19 -13.10 -17.86
C GLU A 115 28.36 -12.62 -17.00
N GLU A 116 29.23 -11.75 -17.53
CA GLU A 116 30.33 -11.15 -16.77
C GLU A 116 29.83 -10.35 -15.56
N ILE A 117 28.80 -9.50 -15.78
CA ILE A 117 28.17 -8.73 -14.70
C ILE A 117 27.53 -9.66 -13.65
N ALA A 118 26.90 -10.76 -14.08
CA ALA A 118 26.28 -11.71 -13.14
C ALA A 118 27.32 -12.39 -12.25
N ILE A 119 28.47 -12.77 -12.82
CA ILE A 119 29.59 -13.39 -12.09
C ILE A 119 30.22 -12.39 -11.11
N GLU A 120 30.40 -11.13 -11.51
CA GLU A 120 30.93 -10.08 -10.62
C GLU A 120 30.04 -9.84 -9.38
N ASN A 121 28.71 -9.93 -9.55
CA ASN A 121 27.76 -9.73 -8.46
C ASN A 121 27.63 -10.92 -7.48
N GLU A 122 28.10 -12.13 -7.84
CA GLU A 122 28.10 -13.30 -6.94
C GLU A 122 29.36 -13.39 -6.07
N ILE A 123 30.36 -12.54 -6.30
CA ILE A 123 31.66 -12.54 -5.61
C ILE A 123 31.72 -11.48 -4.48
N ASP A 124 30.70 -10.62 -4.35
CA ASP A 124 30.46 -9.69 -3.24
C ASP A 124 29.44 -10.23 -2.20
#